data_AF-A0A2M9DYF3-F1
#
_entry.id   AF-A0A2M9DYF3-F1
#
_cell.length_a   1.000
_cell.length_b   1.000
_cell.length_c   1.000
_cell.angle_alpha   90.00
_cell.angle_beta   90.00
_cell.angle_gamma   90.00
#
_symmetry.space_group_name_H-M   'P 1'
#
loop_
_entity.id
_entity.type
_entity.pdbx_description
1 polymer ?
#
loop_
_entity_poly.entity_id
_entity_poly.type
_entity_poly.pdbx_seq_one_letter_code
_entity_poly.pdbx_strand_id
1 'polypeptide(L)'
;MSQLQDAVAHATSPAAHLPTARYAPHRPERTLLYSLVQAHWPDFLARREVEDRPLPEYVREEFETYLRCGVLEHGFLRVVCEQCRAERLVAFSCK
;
A
#
# COMPACT_ATOMS: atom_id res chain seq x y z
N MET A 1 -27.18 58.32 -26.92
CA MET A 1 -25.71 58.32 -26.74
C MET A 1 -25.29 56.93 -26.33
N SER A 2 -24.28 56.43 -27.06
CA SER A 2 -23.39 55.29 -26.80
C SER A 2 -23.98 53.93 -26.43
N GLN A 3 -23.75 52.98 -27.35
CA GLN A 3 -23.52 51.58 -27.04
C GLN A 3 -22.22 51.43 -26.22
N LEU A 4 -22.10 50.36 -25.41
CA LEU A 4 -21.07 49.31 -25.54
C LEU A 4 -21.26 48.21 -24.48
N GLN A 5 -21.01 46.98 -24.91
CA GLN A 5 -21.01 45.73 -24.15
C GLN A 5 -19.86 45.68 -23.13
N ASP A 6 -19.95 44.81 -22.10
CA ASP A 6 -19.00 43.69 -21.97
C ASP A 6 -19.46 42.64 -20.96
N ALA A 7 -19.30 41.39 -21.39
CA ALA A 7 -19.63 40.17 -20.69
C ALA A 7 -18.40 39.63 -19.96
N VAL A 8 -18.58 39.09 -18.75
CA VAL A 8 -17.76 37.96 -18.27
C VAL A 8 -18.66 37.01 -17.51
N ALA A 9 -19.35 36.13 -18.25
CA ALA A 9 -19.84 34.89 -17.67
C ALA A 9 -18.60 34.12 -17.20
N HIS A 10 -18.47 33.95 -15.88
CA HIS A 10 -17.47 33.06 -15.30
C HIS A 10 -17.81 31.64 -15.74
N ALA A 11 -17.23 31.23 -16.86
CA ALA A 11 -17.24 29.86 -17.32
C ALA A 11 -16.44 29.05 -16.29
N THR A 12 -17.14 28.42 -15.35
CA THR A 12 -16.59 27.32 -14.55
C THR A 12 -16.33 26.19 -15.51
N SER A 13 -15.14 26.19 -16.11
CA SER A 13 -14.66 25.10 -16.94
C SER A 13 -14.60 23.86 -16.05
N PRO A 14 -15.34 22.78 -16.33
CA PRO A 14 -15.14 21.53 -15.63
C PRO A 14 -13.76 21.05 -16.03
N ALA A 15 -12.78 21.20 -15.14
CA ALA A 15 -11.47 20.63 -15.31
C ALA A 15 -11.68 19.17 -15.73
N ALA A 16 -11.27 18.84 -16.96
CA ALA A 16 -11.33 17.50 -17.47
C ALA A 16 -10.64 16.60 -16.43
N HIS A 17 -11.43 15.77 -15.76
CA HIS A 17 -10.92 14.82 -14.77
C HIS A 17 -10.15 13.77 -15.55
N LEU A 18 -8.88 14.07 -15.86
CA LEU A 18 -7.89 13.07 -16.25
C LEU A 18 -8.05 11.93 -15.25
N PRO A 19 -8.12 10.66 -15.69
CA PRO A 19 -8.23 9.54 -14.78
C PRO A 19 -7.01 9.57 -13.87
N THR A 20 -7.18 10.15 -12.69
CA THR A 20 -6.19 10.10 -11.63
C THR A 20 -5.94 8.63 -11.40
N ALA A 21 -4.69 8.19 -11.50
CA ALA A 21 -4.31 6.80 -11.23
C ALA A 21 -5.05 6.34 -9.98
N ARG A 22 -6.02 5.43 -10.16
CA ARG A 22 -6.83 4.95 -9.04
C ARG A 22 -5.88 4.21 -8.12
N TYR A 23 -5.76 4.69 -6.89
CA TYR A 23 -4.98 3.99 -5.88
C TYR A 23 -5.50 2.55 -5.76
N ALA A 24 -4.63 1.59 -6.04
CA ALA A 24 -4.86 0.18 -5.80
C ALA A 24 -4.05 -0.20 -4.55
N PRO A 25 -4.68 -0.78 -3.51
CA PRO A 25 -3.95 -1.27 -2.35
C PRO A 25 -2.92 -2.32 -2.78
N HIS A 26 -1.73 -2.27 -2.17
CA HIS A 26 -0.77 -3.35 -2.32
C HIS A 26 -1.36 -4.66 -1.77
N ARG A 27 -1.03 -5.77 -2.45
CA ARG A 27 -1.46 -7.13 -2.12
C ARG A 27 -0.25 -8.06 -2.12
N PRO A 28 0.68 -7.89 -1.17
CA PRO A 28 1.91 -8.68 -1.10
C PRO A 28 1.64 -10.17 -1.09
N GLU A 29 0.54 -10.60 -0.47
CA GLU A 29 0.06 -11.99 -0.39
C GLU A 29 -0.23 -12.63 -1.75
N ARG A 30 -0.33 -11.82 -2.82
CA ARG A 30 -0.53 -12.26 -4.21
C ARG A 30 0.75 -12.32 -5.03
N THR A 31 1.90 -11.99 -4.43
CA THR A 31 3.19 -12.03 -5.12
C THR A 31 3.82 -13.42 -4.99
N LEU A 32 4.56 -13.84 -6.02
CA LEU A 32 5.26 -15.13 -5.99
C LEU A 32 6.27 -15.22 -4.83
N LEU A 33 7.02 -14.14 -4.58
CA LEU A 33 8.01 -14.11 -3.51
C LEU A 33 7.36 -14.34 -2.15
N TYR A 34 6.25 -13.66 -1.87
CA TYR A 34 5.50 -13.85 -0.64
C TYR A 34 5.03 -15.30 -0.50
N SER A 35 4.42 -15.87 -1.54
CA SER A 35 3.96 -17.27 -1.50
C SER A 35 5.10 -18.24 -1.21
N LEU A 36 6.27 -18.05 -1.83
CA LEU A 36 7.43 -18.90 -1.60
C LEU A 36 7.98 -18.77 -0.17
N VAL A 37 8.13 -17.54 0.32
CA VAL A 37 8.63 -17.30 1.68
C VAL A 37 7.64 -17.86 2.70
N GLN A 38 6.35 -17.57 2.56
CA GLN A 38 5.32 -18.08 3.46
C GLN A 38 5.29 -19.61 3.50
N ALA A 39 5.41 -20.26 2.34
CA ALA A 39 5.35 -21.71 2.25
C ALA A 39 6.60 -22.41 2.82
N HIS A 40 7.79 -21.83 2.66
CA HIS A 40 9.05 -22.52 2.92
C HIS A 40 9.82 -22.02 4.13
N TRP A 41 9.45 -20.87 4.71
CA TRP A 41 10.15 -20.30 5.86
C TRP A 41 10.20 -21.25 7.09
N PRO A 42 9.10 -21.89 7.53
CA PRO A 42 9.14 -22.81 8.67
C PRO A 42 10.09 -24.01 8.43
N ASP A 43 10.02 -24.63 7.25
CA ASP A 43 10.88 -25.77 6.89
C ASP A 43 12.35 -25.36 6.75
N PHE A 44 12.62 -24.12 6.34
CA PHE A 44 13.96 -23.57 6.30
C PHE A 44 14.55 -23.39 7.71
N LEU A 45 13.76 -22.85 8.66
CA LEU A 45 14.15 -22.73 10.06
C LEU A 45 14.44 -24.11 10.68
N ALA A 46 13.53 -25.06 10.53
CA ALA A 46 13.69 -26.41 11.06
C ALA A 46 14.97 -27.09 10.55
N ARG A 47 15.31 -26.92 9.25
CA ARG A 47 16.56 -27.45 8.70
C ARG A 47 17.81 -26.81 9.32
N ARG A 48 17.78 -25.50 9.58
CA ARG A 48 18.91 -24.79 10.21
C ARG A 48 19.15 -25.23 11.64
N GLU A 49 18.09 -25.55 12.37
CA GLU A 49 18.18 -26.12 13.72
C GLU A 49 18.79 -27.52 13.70
N VAL A 50 18.35 -28.40 12.79
CA VAL A 50 18.91 -29.76 12.63
C VAL A 50 20.40 -29.73 12.26
N GLU A 51 20.82 -28.74 11.47
CA GLU A 51 22.22 -28.55 11.09
C GLU A 51 23.10 -27.92 12.18
N ASP A 52 22.54 -27.59 13.36
CA ASP A 52 23.20 -26.83 14.43
C ASP A 52 23.81 -25.50 13.92
N ARG A 53 23.09 -24.86 12.99
CA ARG A 53 23.50 -23.61 12.32
C ARG A 53 22.36 -22.60 12.37
N PRO A 54 21.95 -22.13 13.56
CA PRO A 54 20.85 -21.19 13.69
C PRO A 54 21.14 -19.89 12.93
N LEU A 55 20.11 -19.28 12.38
CA LEU A 55 20.22 -17.95 11.77
C LEU A 55 20.48 -16.90 12.86
N PRO A 56 21.14 -15.78 12.53
CA PRO A 56 21.11 -14.60 13.37
C PRO A 56 19.67 -14.12 13.59
N GLU A 57 19.39 -13.57 14.76
CA GLU A 57 18.02 -13.19 15.14
C GLU A 57 17.41 -12.17 14.19
N TYR A 58 18.19 -11.14 13.80
CA TYR A 58 17.72 -10.13 12.86
C TYR A 58 17.24 -10.73 11.54
N VAL A 59 17.81 -11.85 11.07
CA VAL A 59 17.36 -12.50 9.83
C VAL A 59 15.97 -13.09 10.02
N ARG A 60 15.70 -13.68 11.20
CA ARG A 60 14.37 -14.21 11.51
C ARG A 60 13.34 -13.08 11.58
N GLU A 61 13.67 -12.03 12.32
CA GLU A 61 12.82 -10.86 12.49
C GLU A 61 12.46 -10.19 11.16
N GLU A 62 13.39 -10.09 10.21
CA GLU A 62 13.15 -9.50 8.90
C GLU A 62 12.20 -10.37 8.05
N PHE A 63 12.34 -11.70 8.06
CA PHE A 63 11.43 -12.59 7.33
C PHE A 63 10.01 -12.56 7.91
N GLU A 64 9.89 -12.54 9.24
CA GLU A 64 8.60 -12.39 9.91
C GLU A 64 7.98 -11.01 9.64
N THR A 65 8.79 -9.96 9.64
CA THR A 65 8.34 -8.60 9.31
C THR A 65 7.91 -8.49 7.85
N TYR A 66 8.63 -9.14 6.93
CA TYR A 66 8.25 -9.24 5.53
C TYR A 66 6.90 -9.94 5.35
N LEU A 67 6.65 -11.05 6.05
CA LEU A 67 5.36 -11.75 5.97
C LEU A 67 4.19 -10.94 6.56
N ARG A 68 4.47 -9.96 7.44
CA ARG A 68 3.45 -9.02 7.94
C ARG A 68 3.27 -7.78 7.06
N CYS A 69 4.30 -7.45 6.28
CA CYS A 69 4.41 -6.23 5.50
C CYS A 69 3.27 -6.08 4.49
N GLY A 70 2.58 -4.94 4.50
CA GLY A 70 1.54 -4.61 3.52
C GLY A 70 0.22 -5.40 3.66
N VAL A 71 0.06 -6.21 4.70
CA VAL A 71 -1.15 -7.00 4.97
C VAL A 71 -2.01 -6.28 6.01
N LEU A 72 -3.28 -6.01 5.67
CA LEU A 72 -4.20 -5.24 6.54
C LEU A 72 -4.47 -5.92 7.89
N GLU A 73 -4.40 -7.25 7.96
CA GLU A 73 -4.59 -8.02 9.20
C GLU A 73 -3.51 -7.71 10.27
N HIS A 74 -2.35 -7.18 9.85
CA HIS A 74 -1.25 -6.81 10.74
C HIS A 74 -1.19 -5.32 11.07
N GLY A 75 -2.18 -4.54 10.61
CA GLY A 75 -2.33 -3.13 10.96
C GLY A 75 -2.36 -2.20 9.75
N PHE A 76 -3.06 -1.07 9.93
CA PHE A 76 -3.26 -0.09 8.87
C PHE A 76 -3.57 1.31 9.42
N LEU A 77 -3.36 2.32 8.57
CA LEU A 77 -3.87 3.67 8.75
C LEU A 77 -5.16 3.83 7.95
N ARG A 78 -6.18 4.42 8.57
CA ARG A 78 -7.40 4.85 7.89
C ARG A 78 -7.28 6.33 7.53
N VAL A 79 -7.12 6.61 6.24
CA VAL A 79 -7.00 7.97 5.72
C VAL A 79 -8.36 8.41 5.19
N VAL A 80 -8.85 9.55 5.67
CA VAL A 80 -10.12 10.14 5.26
C VAL A 80 -9.86 11.53 4.70
N CYS A 81 -10.34 11.79 3.48
CA CYS A 81 -10.29 13.13 2.92
C CYS A 81 -11.26 14.05 3.67
N GLU A 82 -10.80 15.21 4.13
CA GLU A 82 -11.66 16.17 4.85
C GLU A 82 -12.74 16.78 3.95
N GLN A 83 -12.44 16.97 2.66
CA GLN A 83 -13.35 17.64 1.72
C GLN A 83 -14.42 16.70 1.13
N CYS A 84 -14.02 15.52 0.63
CA CYS A 84 -14.94 14.60 -0.05
C CYS A 84 -15.30 13.34 0.77
N ARG A 85 -14.74 13.19 1.98
CA ARG A 85 -14.98 12.06 2.89
C ARG A 85 -14.61 10.68 2.35
N ALA A 86 -13.95 10.60 1.18
CA ALA A 86 -13.42 9.36 0.65
C ALA A 86 -12.43 8.74 1.64
N GLU A 87 -12.54 7.43 1.84
CA GLU A 87 -11.72 6.65 2.77
C GLU A 87 -10.76 5.74 2.00
N ARG A 88 -9.56 5.55 2.55
CA ARG A 88 -8.59 4.53 2.12
C ARG A 88 -7.94 3.89 3.33
N LEU A 89 -7.76 2.58 3.28
CA LEU A 89 -6.91 1.84 4.22
C LEU A 89 -5.52 1.69 3.62
N VAL A 90 -4.51 2.05 4.41
CA VAL A 90 -3.09 1.95 4.03
C VAL A 90 -2.42 1.00 5.02
N ALA A 91 -2.05 -0.20 4.57
CA ALA A 91 -1.31 -1.15 5.39
C ALA A 91 0.07 -0.60 5.77
N PHE A 92 0.60 -1.02 6.93
CA PHE A 92 1.97 -0.70 7.30
C PHE A 92 2.97 -1.41 6.38
N SER A 93 4.05 -0.72 6.03
CA SER A 93 5.14 -1.27 5.22
C SER A 93 6.37 -1.56 6.09
N CYS A 94 7.03 -2.66 5.76
CA CYS A 94 8.41 -2.95 6.11
C CYS A 94 9.35 -1.90 5.49
N LYS A 95 10.55 -1.78 6.07
CA LYS A 95 11.54 -0.76 5.73
C LYS A 95 12.28 -1.05 4.42
#